data_AF-A0A7X9KF50-F1
#
_entry.id   AF-A0A7X9KF50-F1
#
_cell.length_a   1.000
_cell.length_b   1.000
_cell.length_c   1.000
_cell.angle_alpha   90.00
_cell.angle_beta   90.00
_cell.angle_gamma   90.00
#
_symmetry.space_group_name_H-M   'P 1'
#
loop_
_entity.id
_entity.type
_entity.pdbx_description
1 polymer ?
#
loop_
_entity_poly.entity_id
_entity_poly.type
_entity_poly.pdbx_seq_one_letter_code
_entity_poly.pdbx_strand_id
1 'polypeptide(L)' 'MWEKVYSGFGYWDVYLWLLFFAIASAVVLFIRSKGRSDYKEGTEQDEIFYGSNIVPEDGGDIAV' A
#
# COMPACT_ATOMS: atom_id res chain seq x y z
N MET A 1 24.04 -20.33 -8.71
CA MET A 1 22.99 -20.76 -9.66
C MET A 1 21.65 -20.08 -9.31
N TRP A 2 21.63 -18.75 -9.22
CA TRP A 2 20.41 -17.95 -8.97
C TRP A 2 20.12 -16.99 -10.12
N GLU A 3 21.04 -16.84 -11.09
CA GLU A 3 20.93 -15.85 -12.16
C GLU A 3 19.68 -16.04 -13.03
N LYS A 4 19.37 -17.29 -13.42
CA LYS A 4 18.24 -17.59 -14.30
C LYS A 4 17.43 -18.78 -13.78
N VAL A 5 16.15 -18.57 -13.57
CA VAL A 5 15.17 -19.60 -13.21
C VAL A 5 14.30 -19.90 -14.43
N TYR A 6 14.35 -21.12 -14.93
CA TYR A 6 13.51 -21.56 -16.05
C TYR A 6 12.21 -22.17 -15.50
N SER A 7 11.07 -21.69 -15.99
CA SER A 7 9.73 -22.13 -15.58
C SER A 7 8.87 -22.44 -16.83
N GLY A 8 7.70 -23.05 -16.63
CA GLY A 8 6.71 -23.25 -17.70
C GLY A 8 6.18 -21.96 -18.34
N PHE A 9 6.50 -20.80 -17.75
CA PHE A 9 6.16 -19.46 -18.24
C PHE A 9 7.37 -18.70 -18.81
N GLY A 10 8.49 -19.39 -19.08
CA GLY A 10 9.74 -18.79 -19.58
C GLY A 10 10.82 -18.63 -18.51
N TYR A 11 11.86 -17.85 -18.82
CA TYR A 11 12.99 -17.63 -17.93
C TYR A 11 12.81 -16.37 -17.08
N TRP A 12 13.32 -16.41 -15.86
CA TRP A 12 13.28 -15.33 -14.88
C TRP A 12 14.71 -14.97 -14.48
N ASP A 13 15.08 -13.70 -14.62
CA ASP A 13 16.36 -13.19 -14.12
C ASP A 13 16.17 -12.65 -12.70
N VAL A 14 16.72 -13.34 -11.71
CA VAL A 14 16.48 -13.01 -10.29
C VAL A 14 17.06 -11.64 -9.95
N TYR A 15 18.20 -11.27 -10.52
CA TYR A 15 18.84 -10.00 -10.22
C TYR A 15 18.07 -8.82 -10.83
N LEU A 16 17.53 -8.98 -12.03
CA LEU A 16 16.64 -7.96 -12.62
C LEU A 16 15.38 -7.75 -11.78
N TRP A 17 14.79 -8.82 -11.23
CA TRP A 17 13.63 -8.69 -10.34
C TRP A 17 13.99 -8.02 -9.01
N LEU A 18 15.10 -8.39 -8.39
CA LEU A 18 15.57 -7.71 -7.17
C LEU A 18 15.82 -6.22 -7.41
N LEU A 19 16.46 -5.87 -8.53
CA LEU A 19 16.68 -4.48 -8.93
C LEU A 19 15.36 -3.74 -9.14
N PHE A 20 14.40 -4.35 -9.84
CA PHE A 20 13.07 -3.78 -10.03
C PHE A 20 12.37 -3.50 -8.69
N PHE A 21 12.36 -4.46 -7.76
CA PHE A 21 11.76 -4.27 -6.44
C PHE A 21 12.46 -3.19 -5.61
N ALA A 22 13.79 -3.09 -5.70
CA ALA A 22 14.55 -2.05 -5.04
C ALA A 22 14.17 -0.65 -5.57
N ILE A 23 14.08 -0.49 -6.89
CA ILE A 23 13.66 0.76 -7.53
C ILE A 23 12.21 1.11 -7.17
N ALA A 24 11.29 0.15 -7.27
CA ALA A 24 9.88 0.38 -6.92
C ALA A 24 9.73 0.80 -5.46
N SER A 25 10.43 0.13 -4.53
CA SER A 25 10.44 0.49 -3.11
C SER A 25 11.00 1.89 -2.88
N ALA A 26 12.11 2.24 -3.55
CA ALA A 26 12.70 3.56 -3.45
C ALA A 26 11.75 4.65 -3.94
N VAL A 27 11.03 4.43 -5.05
CA VAL A 27 10.02 5.36 -5.57
C VAL A 27 8.88 5.54 -4.59
N VAL A 28 8.32 4.44 -4.06
CA VAL A 28 7.22 4.49 -3.06
C VAL A 28 7.67 5.24 -1.81
N LEU A 29 8.85 4.94 -1.28
CA LEU A 29 9.37 5.60 -0.08
C LEU A 29 9.72 7.07 -0.35
N PHE A 30 10.23 7.40 -1.54
CA PHE A 30 10.46 8.78 -1.95
C PHE A 30 9.15 9.57 -1.96
N ILE A 31 8.11 9.06 -2.63
CA ILE A 31 6.79 9.70 -2.65
C ILE A 31 6.24 9.83 -1.22
N ARG A 32 6.33 8.78 -0.40
CA ARG A 32 5.91 8.82 1.01
C ARG A 32 6.67 9.88 1.82
N SER A 33 7.97 10.04 1.58
CA SER A 33 8.80 11.05 2.27
C SER A 33 8.43 12.49 1.90
N LYS A 34 7.73 12.69 0.77
CA LYS A 34 7.14 13.98 0.38
C LYS A 34 5.76 14.18 1.02
N GLY A 35 5.44 13.44 2.09
CA GLY A 35 4.16 13.48 2.79
C GLY A 35 3.62 14.90 2.98
N ARG A 36 2.30 15.02 2.97
CA ARG A 36 1.60 16.29 3.16
C ARG A 36 1.93 16.85 4.54
N SER A 37 2.63 17.99 4.59
CA SER A 37 2.94 18.69 5.85
C SER A 37 1.69 19.18 6.57
N ASP A 38 0.54 19.22 5.88
CA ASP A 38 -0.76 19.61 6.38
C ASP A 38 -1.67 18.42 6.72
N TYR A 39 -1.17 17.19 6.60
CA TYR A 39 -1.83 15.99 7.13
C TYR A 39 -1.91 16.07 8.65
N LYS A 40 -3.09 15.81 9.21
CA LYS A 40 -3.35 15.90 10.65
C LYS A 40 -3.77 14.54 11.19
N GLU A 41 -2.81 13.83 11.76
CA GLU A 41 -3.04 12.57 12.44
C GLU A 41 -4.02 12.75 13.63
N GLY A 42 -4.95 11.82 13.80
CA GLY A 42 -5.99 11.86 14.82
C GLY A 42 -7.16 12.82 14.54
N THR A 43 -7.32 13.24 13.28
CA THR A 43 -8.49 14.04 12.85
C THR A 43 -9.40 13.24 11.92
N GLU A 44 -10.55 13.80 11.57
CA GLU A 44 -11.47 13.23 10.57
C GLU A 44 -10.79 12.94 9.20
N GLN A 45 -9.60 13.52 8.92
CA GLN A 45 -8.81 13.20 7.72
C GLN A 45 -8.25 11.77 7.73
N ASP A 46 -8.16 11.13 8.91
CA ASP A 46 -7.69 9.77 9.10
C ASP A 46 -8.82 8.74 9.04
N GLU A 47 -10.07 9.20 9.11
CA GLU A 47 -11.22 8.32 9.02
C GLU A 47 -11.44 7.86 7.59
N ILE A 48 -11.78 6.58 7.44
CA ILE A 48 -12.20 6.04 6.15
C ILE A 48 -13.53 6.71 5.80
N PHE A 49 -13.57 7.45 4.69
CA PHE A 49 -14.78 8.15 4.27
C PHE A 49 -15.85 7.14 3.82
N TYR A 50 -16.81 6.84 4.70
CA TYR A 50 -17.94 5.94 4.43
C TYR A 50 -19.16 6.65 3.80
N GLY A 51 -18.99 7.91 3.36
CA GLY A 51 -20.10 8.81 3.01
C GLY A 51 -20.42 9.72 4.19
N SER A 52 -21.09 10.86 3.95
CA SER A 52 -21.33 11.93 4.92
C SER A 52 -22.17 11.54 6.16
N ASN A 53 -22.42 10.26 6.37
CA ASN A 53 -23.10 9.75 7.55
C ASN A 53 -22.08 9.42 8.62
N ILE A 54 -22.42 9.72 9.87
CA ILE A 54 -21.66 9.30 11.03
C ILE A 54 -21.60 7.78 11.03
N VAL A 55 -20.40 7.21 11.16
CA VAL A 55 -20.23 5.77 11.31
C VAL A 55 -20.97 5.36 12.59
N PRO A 56 -21.94 4.43 12.52
CA PRO A 56 -22.63 3.95 13.71
C PRO A 56 -21.63 3.37 14.71
N GLU A 57 -21.90 3.47 16.02
CA GLU A 57 -21.13 2.72 17.01
C GLU A 57 -21.21 1.22 16.68
N ASP A 58 -20.12 0.48 16.92
CA ASP A 58 -19.99 -0.91 16.50
C ASP A 58 -21.16 -1.75 17.04
N GLY A 59 -21.96 -2.31 16.13
CA GLY A 59 -23.16 -3.07 16.46
C GLY A 59 -24.45 -2.26 16.70
N GLY A 60 -24.41 -0.92 16.65
CA GLY A 60 -25.56 -0.05 16.94
C GLY A 60 -26.74 -0.19 15.98
N ASP A 61 -26.47 -0.56 14.73
CA ASP A 61 -27.48 -0.79 13.69
C ASP A 61 -27.80 -2.29 13.47
N ILE A 62 -27.22 -3.19 14.28
CA ILE A 62 -27.59 -4.62 14.23
C ILE A 62 -28.94 -4.78 14.94
N ALA A 63 -30.02 -4.61 14.19
CA ALA A 63 -31.34 -5.05 14.62
C ALA A 63 -31.39 -6.59 14.52
N VAL A 64 -31.36 -7.27 15.67
CA VAL A 64 -31.69 -8.70 15.81
C VAL A 64 -33.17 -8.85 16.15
#